data_AF-A0AAD6N9I5-F1
#
_entry.id   AF-A0AAD6N9I5-F1
#
_cell.length_a   1.000
_cell.length_b   1.000
_cell.length_c   1.000
_cell.angle_alpha   90.00
_cell.angle_beta   90.00
_cell.angle_gamma   90.00
#
_symmetry.space_group_name_H-M   'P 1'
#
loop_
_entity.id
_entity.type
_entity.pdbx_description
1 polymer ?
#
loop_
_entity_poly.entity_id
_entity_poly.type
_entity_poly.pdbx_seq_one_letter_code
_entity_poly.pdbx_strand_id
1 'polypeptide(L)'
;MVEDESKFNSPLLHQAVMLAGSAFIAQEVAIGAGFSSRKALRRTLFERAKLLYEFETENDAYTQIQALLLMTHWHGSDVGHKDPIYWFDLAYSTAERVGLLGSLELGSFSHKHRLWWCLYVRDRILSLGFRRPLRIPNSDVTMSLLESTKYYSSELYHELVLLMLGEASAMLKWENQERMMLLFIQEIKLAHCVGVIVDRIKGGDELDHTAMPEMRGLTSQVNETLSELHDCSMLHLLPGSAVTIIGIILEASLPDLKVSDKIVRQQAMSNLYACEEAAGHLLQTYPAAEIVISKVQNARGHLLGLVTT
;
A
#
# COMPACT_ATOMS: atom_id res chain seq x y z
N MET A 1 -30.07 -0.11 -9.41
CA MET A 1 -30.82 0.09 -8.15
C MET A 1 -30.18 1.26 -7.41
N VAL A 2 -30.92 2.32 -7.08
CA VAL A 2 -30.41 3.41 -6.24
C VAL A 2 -30.80 3.04 -4.82
N GLU A 3 -29.85 2.53 -4.04
CA GLU A 3 -30.08 2.34 -2.61
C GLU A 3 -30.29 3.71 -1.96
N ASP A 4 -31.25 3.79 -1.04
CA ASP A 4 -31.51 5.00 -0.27
C ASP A 4 -30.36 5.23 0.72
N GLU A 5 -29.44 6.11 0.33
CA GLU A 5 -28.20 6.35 1.05
C GLU A 5 -28.44 7.00 2.43
N SER A 6 -29.63 7.56 2.68
CA SER A 6 -30.01 8.19 3.97
C SER A 6 -30.09 7.20 5.15
N LYS A 7 -30.07 5.90 4.86
CA LYS A 7 -30.12 4.83 5.87
C LYS A 7 -28.78 4.54 6.53
N PHE A 8 -27.68 5.05 5.97
CA PHE A 8 -26.34 4.88 6.54
C PHE A 8 -25.99 6.06 7.44
N ASN A 9 -25.37 5.77 8.59
CA ASN A 9 -24.87 6.82 9.49
C ASN A 9 -23.89 7.78 8.78
N SER A 10 -23.14 7.25 7.80
CA SER A 10 -22.31 8.04 6.89
C SER A 10 -22.51 7.56 5.45
N PRO A 11 -23.34 8.25 4.65
CA PRO A 11 -23.49 7.96 3.22
C PRO A 11 -22.17 8.08 2.48
N LEU A 12 -21.36 9.07 2.85
CA LEU A 12 -20.03 9.34 2.27
C LEU A 12 -19.11 8.13 2.45
N LEU A 13 -18.94 7.65 3.69
CA LEU A 13 -18.08 6.51 3.97
C LEU A 13 -18.59 5.26 3.27
N HIS A 14 -19.91 5.04 3.26
CA HIS A 14 -20.49 3.90 2.56
C HIS A 14 -20.11 3.89 1.07
N GLN A 15 -20.33 5.00 0.35
CA GLN A 15 -19.94 5.11 -1.06
C GLN A 15 -18.44 4.90 -1.26
N ALA A 16 -17.60 5.44 -0.39
CA ALA A 16 -16.16 5.29 -0.46
C ALA A 16 -15.68 3.84 -0.22
N VAL A 17 -16.30 3.10 0.71
CA VAL A 17 -16.04 1.68 0.96
C VAL A 17 -16.45 0.83 -0.26
N MET A 18 -17.64 1.08 -0.80
CA MET A 18 -18.13 0.39 -2.00
C MET A 18 -17.22 0.68 -3.21
N LEU A 19 -16.74 1.92 -3.35
CA LEU A 19 -15.76 2.30 -4.36
C LEU A 19 -14.46 1.50 -4.19
N ALA A 20 -13.90 1.40 -2.99
CA ALA A 20 -12.66 0.64 -2.80
C ALA A 20 -12.86 -0.86 -3.13
N GLY A 21 -13.92 -1.48 -2.59
CA GLY A 21 -14.20 -2.90 -2.77
C GLY A 21 -14.53 -3.29 -4.22
N SER A 22 -15.17 -2.41 -4.99
CA SER A 22 -15.52 -2.67 -6.40
C SER A 22 -14.33 -2.85 -7.34
N ALA A 23 -13.09 -2.66 -6.88
CA ALA A 23 -11.88 -2.99 -7.66
C ALA A 23 -11.71 -4.50 -7.81
N PHE A 24 -12.21 -5.26 -6.82
CA PHE A 24 -11.94 -6.69 -6.66
C PHE A 24 -13.08 -7.59 -7.14
N ILE A 25 -14.21 -7.01 -7.53
CA ILE A 25 -15.34 -7.79 -8.05
C ILE A 25 -15.11 -8.20 -9.50
N ALA A 26 -15.75 -9.30 -9.91
CA ALA A 26 -15.80 -9.72 -11.30
C ALA A 26 -16.68 -8.78 -12.15
N GLN A 27 -16.40 -8.71 -13.46
CA GLN A 27 -17.14 -7.83 -14.39
C GLN A 27 -18.63 -8.18 -14.43
N GLU A 28 -18.95 -9.46 -14.31
CA GLU A 28 -20.29 -10.04 -14.35
C GLU A 28 -21.13 -9.55 -13.17
N VAL A 29 -20.52 -9.39 -12.00
CA VAL A 29 -21.19 -8.85 -10.80
C VAL A 29 -21.62 -7.40 -11.04
N ALA A 30 -20.76 -6.59 -11.67
CA ALA A 30 -21.10 -5.21 -12.03
C ALA A 30 -22.24 -5.13 -13.06
N ILE A 31 -22.21 -6.01 -14.06
CA ILE A 31 -23.28 -6.11 -15.08
C ILE A 31 -24.60 -6.56 -14.44
N GLY A 32 -24.55 -7.58 -13.56
CA GLY A 32 -25.71 -8.06 -12.81
C GLY A 32 -26.33 -7.00 -11.91
N ALA A 33 -25.51 -6.08 -11.37
CA ALA A 33 -25.99 -4.91 -10.61
C ALA A 33 -26.58 -3.79 -11.49
N GLY A 34 -26.58 -3.94 -12.82
CA GLY A 34 -27.16 -3.01 -13.78
C GLY A 34 -26.20 -1.97 -14.36
N PHE A 35 -24.89 -2.14 -14.21
CA PHE A 35 -23.88 -1.24 -14.78
C PHE A 35 -23.33 -1.80 -16.09
N SER A 36 -22.92 -0.93 -17.02
CA SER A 36 -22.36 -1.36 -18.31
C SER A 36 -20.98 -2.04 -18.17
N SER A 37 -20.25 -1.74 -17.10
CA SER A 37 -18.97 -2.36 -16.77
C SER A 37 -18.57 -2.12 -15.32
N ARG A 38 -17.58 -2.88 -14.83
CA ARG A 38 -16.92 -2.61 -13.54
C ARG A 38 -16.34 -1.20 -13.49
N LYS A 39 -15.76 -0.71 -14.59
CA LYS A 39 -15.28 0.68 -14.69
C LYS A 39 -16.41 1.69 -14.53
N ALA A 40 -17.57 1.44 -15.14
CA ALA A 40 -18.75 2.30 -15.01
C ALA A 40 -19.30 2.32 -13.58
N LEU A 41 -19.44 1.15 -12.92
CA LEU A 41 -19.80 1.06 -11.50
C LEU A 41 -18.86 1.90 -10.63
N ARG A 42 -17.55 1.67 -10.77
CA ARG A 42 -16.52 2.39 -9.99
C ARG A 42 -16.61 3.89 -10.19
N ARG A 43 -16.81 4.35 -11.44
CA ARG A 43 -17.01 5.77 -11.75
C ARG A 43 -18.22 6.33 -11.01
N THR A 44 -19.36 5.66 -11.07
CA THR A 44 -20.59 6.11 -10.40
C THR A 44 -20.41 6.19 -8.88
N LEU A 45 -19.78 5.19 -8.25
CA LEU A 45 -19.51 5.20 -6.81
C LEU A 45 -18.60 6.36 -6.41
N PHE A 46 -17.54 6.62 -7.21
CA PHE A 46 -16.65 7.75 -6.98
C PHE A 46 -17.35 9.10 -7.14
N GLU A 47 -18.13 9.29 -8.20
CA GLU A 47 -18.88 10.52 -8.45
C GLU A 47 -19.87 10.81 -7.31
N ARG A 48 -20.53 9.78 -6.76
CA ARG A 48 -21.41 9.90 -5.59
C ARG A 48 -20.65 10.29 -4.33
N ALA A 49 -19.57 9.57 -3.99
CA ALA A 49 -18.73 9.90 -2.82
C ALA A 49 -18.20 11.34 -2.90
N LYS A 50 -17.77 11.76 -4.09
CA LYS A 50 -17.34 13.14 -4.37
C LYS A 50 -18.46 14.15 -4.09
N LEU A 51 -19.65 13.94 -4.62
CA LEU A 51 -20.78 14.86 -4.39
C LEU A 51 -21.13 14.94 -2.90
N LEU A 52 -21.22 13.81 -2.21
CA LEU A 52 -21.50 13.77 -0.77
C LEU A 52 -20.46 14.55 0.04
N TYR A 53 -19.18 14.44 -0.30
CA TYR A 53 -18.13 15.24 0.32
C TYR A 53 -18.26 16.74 0.00
N GLU A 54 -18.52 17.09 -1.26
CA GLU A 54 -18.68 18.49 -1.71
C GLU A 54 -19.93 19.17 -1.12
N PHE A 55 -20.95 18.40 -0.76
CA PHE A 55 -22.14 18.87 -0.04
C PHE A 55 -22.02 18.81 1.48
N GLU A 56 -20.82 18.50 2.00
CA GLU A 56 -20.53 18.50 3.45
C GLU A 56 -21.47 17.59 4.26
N THR A 57 -21.86 16.42 3.70
CA THR A 57 -22.85 15.54 4.36
C THR A 57 -22.32 14.81 5.59
N GLU A 58 -21.00 14.80 5.80
CA GLU A 58 -20.34 14.16 6.93
C GLU A 58 -19.67 15.22 7.80
N ASN A 59 -19.91 15.19 9.12
CA ASN A 59 -19.34 16.13 10.07
C ASN A 59 -18.15 15.54 10.84
N ASP A 60 -18.10 14.21 10.99
CA ASP A 60 -17.02 13.55 11.72
C ASP A 60 -15.74 13.52 10.87
N ALA A 61 -14.71 14.21 11.34
CA ALA A 61 -13.46 14.35 10.62
C ALA A 61 -12.71 13.03 10.42
N TYR A 62 -12.81 12.07 11.35
CA TYR A 62 -12.17 10.77 11.20
C TYR A 62 -12.82 9.97 10.07
N THR A 63 -14.15 10.01 9.99
CA THR A 63 -14.94 9.43 8.91
C THR A 63 -14.64 10.10 7.56
N GLN A 64 -14.48 11.42 7.53
CA GLN A 64 -14.01 12.14 6.33
C GLN A 64 -12.63 11.63 5.88
N ILE A 65 -11.65 11.52 6.80
CA ILE A 65 -10.29 11.04 6.47
C ILE A 65 -10.35 9.62 5.88
N GLN A 66 -11.13 8.72 6.48
CA GLN A 66 -11.32 7.36 5.94
C GLN A 66 -11.89 7.38 4.53
N ALA A 67 -12.97 8.13 4.30
CA ALA A 67 -13.61 8.21 3.00
C ALA A 67 -12.66 8.79 1.94
N LEU A 68 -11.96 9.88 2.26
CA LEU A 68 -10.99 10.52 1.37
C LEU A 68 -9.83 9.59 1.01
N LEU A 69 -9.30 8.83 1.99
CA LEU A 69 -8.28 7.81 1.73
C LEU A 69 -8.79 6.71 0.80
N LEU A 70 -10.01 6.22 1.01
CA LEU A 70 -10.62 5.19 0.15
C LEU A 70 -10.83 5.73 -1.29
N MET A 71 -11.24 6.99 -1.43
CA MET A 71 -11.40 7.66 -2.73
C MET A 71 -10.12 7.74 -3.55
N THR A 72 -8.93 7.74 -2.91
CA THR A 72 -7.66 7.74 -3.62
C THR A 72 -7.44 6.47 -4.50
N HIS A 73 -8.23 5.40 -4.33
CA HIS A 73 -8.15 4.17 -5.13
C HIS A 73 -8.80 4.30 -6.52
N TRP A 74 -9.36 5.47 -6.84
CA TRP A 74 -9.86 5.77 -8.16
C TRP A 74 -8.76 6.30 -9.07
N HIS A 75 -8.47 5.58 -10.16
CA HIS A 75 -7.50 5.96 -11.19
C HIS A 75 -8.17 6.25 -12.55
N GLY A 76 -9.42 6.72 -12.52
CA GLY A 76 -10.17 6.98 -13.74
C GLY A 76 -9.56 8.13 -14.54
N SER A 77 -9.18 7.83 -15.78
CA SER A 77 -8.81 8.77 -16.83
C SER A 77 -10.02 9.62 -17.23
N ASP A 78 -10.38 10.59 -16.41
CA ASP A 78 -11.24 11.70 -16.82
C ASP A 78 -10.48 13.01 -16.65
N VAL A 79 -10.76 13.97 -17.52
CA VAL A 79 -10.04 15.22 -17.83
C VAL A 79 -10.05 16.25 -16.67
N GLY A 80 -10.00 15.79 -15.41
CA GLY A 80 -10.05 16.62 -14.21
C GLY A 80 -8.70 16.70 -13.49
N HIS A 81 -8.49 17.81 -12.77
CA HIS A 81 -7.31 18.05 -11.93
C HIS A 81 -7.39 17.36 -10.54
N LYS A 82 -8.49 16.66 -10.23
CA LYS A 82 -8.73 16.00 -8.93
C LYS A 82 -8.28 14.54 -8.96
N ASP A 83 -6.98 14.34 -9.13
CA ASP A 83 -6.32 13.04 -9.12
C ASP A 83 -6.26 12.42 -7.70
N PRO A 84 -5.72 11.19 -7.52
CA PRO A 84 -5.55 10.60 -6.19
C PRO A 84 -4.78 11.47 -5.19
N ILE A 85 -3.87 12.33 -5.66
CA ILE A 85 -3.12 13.25 -4.80
C ILE A 85 -4.07 14.26 -4.17
N TYR A 86 -4.97 14.86 -4.97
CA TYR A 86 -5.92 15.84 -4.48
C TYR A 86 -6.72 15.33 -3.27
N TRP A 87 -7.23 14.10 -3.34
CA TRP A 87 -8.00 13.49 -2.26
C TRP A 87 -7.12 13.13 -1.04
N PHE A 88 -5.88 12.71 -1.28
CA PHE A 88 -4.92 12.49 -0.19
C PHE A 88 -4.57 13.79 0.54
N ASP A 89 -4.35 14.89 -0.19
CA ASP A 89 -4.01 16.18 0.43
C ASP A 89 -5.17 16.71 1.27
N LEU A 90 -6.42 16.50 0.85
CA LEU A 90 -7.60 16.78 1.69
C LEU A 90 -7.62 15.90 2.95
N ALA A 91 -7.31 14.61 2.84
CA ALA A 91 -7.24 13.70 3.98
C ALA A 91 -6.15 14.13 4.97
N TYR A 92 -4.96 14.47 4.46
CA TYR A 92 -3.83 14.97 5.23
C TYR A 92 -4.17 16.26 5.97
N SER A 93 -4.72 17.27 5.27
CA SER A 93 -5.10 18.54 5.89
C SER A 93 -6.20 18.36 6.93
N THR A 94 -7.13 17.43 6.70
CA THR A 94 -8.16 17.10 7.70
C THR A 94 -7.55 16.44 8.93
N ALA A 95 -6.59 15.53 8.75
CA ALA A 95 -5.85 14.87 9.83
C ALA A 95 -5.02 15.86 10.66
N GLU A 96 -4.37 16.83 10.00
CA GLU A 96 -3.63 17.91 10.65
C GLU A 96 -4.57 18.77 11.50
N ARG A 97 -5.72 19.19 10.95
CA ARG A 97 -6.72 20.02 11.63
C ARG A 97 -7.24 19.38 12.92
N VAL A 98 -7.40 18.06 12.97
CA VAL A 98 -7.89 17.35 14.17
C VAL A 98 -6.77 16.83 15.07
N GLY A 99 -5.52 17.19 14.78
CA GLY A 99 -4.35 16.80 15.57
C GLY A 99 -3.97 15.33 15.44
N LEU A 100 -4.51 14.59 14.45
CA LEU A 100 -4.18 13.16 14.26
C LEU A 100 -2.70 12.96 13.95
N LEU A 101 -2.06 13.93 13.29
CA LEU A 101 -0.64 13.86 12.94
C LEU A 101 0.31 14.08 14.14
N GLY A 102 -0.21 14.56 15.27
CA GLY A 102 0.58 14.86 16.47
C GLY A 102 0.33 13.86 17.60
N SER A 103 1.43 13.40 18.22
CA SER A 103 1.44 12.64 19.49
C SER A 103 0.54 11.40 19.51
N LEU A 104 0.98 10.35 18.81
CA LEU A 104 0.43 9.01 19.00
C LEU A 104 0.95 8.41 20.33
N GLU A 105 0.05 7.83 21.11
CA GLU A 105 0.40 7.18 22.38
C GLU A 105 1.19 5.90 22.11
N LEU A 106 2.43 5.83 22.62
CA LEU A 106 3.27 4.64 22.52
C LEU A 106 2.53 3.41 23.09
N GLY A 107 2.57 2.30 22.36
CA GLY A 107 1.94 1.05 22.80
C GLY A 107 0.45 0.90 22.53
N SER A 108 -0.22 1.87 21.91
CA SER A 108 -1.63 1.78 21.52
C SER A 108 -1.77 1.47 20.02
N PHE A 109 -2.69 0.57 19.67
CA PHE A 109 -3.12 0.36 18.28
C PHE A 109 -4.58 0.74 18.07
N SER A 110 -4.97 1.88 18.65
CA SER A 110 -6.34 2.39 18.55
C SER A 110 -6.74 2.68 17.10
N HIS A 111 -8.04 2.95 16.89
CA HIS A 111 -8.55 3.38 15.60
C HIS A 111 -7.75 4.55 14.99
N LYS A 112 -7.32 5.51 15.82
CA LYS A 112 -6.50 6.65 15.40
C LYS A 112 -5.12 6.23 14.91
N HIS A 113 -4.45 5.31 15.61
CA HIS A 113 -3.14 4.78 15.21
C HIS A 113 -3.24 4.08 13.86
N ARG A 114 -4.26 3.23 13.67
CA ARG A 114 -4.52 2.57 12.38
C ARG A 114 -4.71 3.59 11.26
N LEU A 115 -5.55 4.60 11.48
CA LEU A 115 -5.83 5.61 10.47
C LEU A 115 -4.60 6.45 10.14
N TRP A 116 -3.76 6.77 11.13
CA TRP A 116 -2.49 7.44 10.92
C TRP A 116 -1.52 6.60 10.09
N TRP A 117 -1.41 5.31 10.37
CA TRP A 117 -0.60 4.40 9.55
C TRP A 117 -1.13 4.25 8.13
N CYS A 118 -2.46 4.30 7.93
CA CYS A 118 -3.04 4.35 6.58
C CYS A 118 -2.63 5.62 5.82
N LEU A 119 -2.63 6.80 6.48
CA LEU A 119 -2.09 8.04 5.90
C LEU A 119 -0.61 7.90 5.58
N TYR A 120 0.16 7.34 6.52
CA TYR A 120 1.59 7.09 6.39
C TYR A 120 1.87 6.26 5.13
N VAL A 121 1.28 5.07 5.02
CA VAL A 121 1.48 4.17 3.87
C VAL A 121 1.06 4.86 2.56
N ARG A 122 -0.11 5.50 2.55
CA ARG A 122 -0.66 6.10 1.33
C ARG A 122 0.18 7.26 0.81
N ASP A 123 0.75 8.08 1.69
CA ASP A 123 1.64 9.18 1.31
C ASP A 123 2.82 8.69 0.49
N ARG A 124 3.42 7.55 0.85
CA ARG A 124 4.63 7.03 0.20
C ARG A 124 4.31 6.42 -1.15
N ILE A 125 3.21 5.66 -1.22
CA ILE A 125 2.73 5.08 -2.47
C ILE A 125 2.45 6.18 -3.50
N LEU A 126 1.72 7.23 -3.10
CA LEU A 126 1.40 8.35 -3.99
C LEU A 126 2.64 9.19 -4.32
N SER A 127 3.51 9.45 -3.34
CA SER A 127 4.72 10.23 -3.56
C SER A 127 5.68 9.57 -4.54
N LEU A 128 5.82 8.24 -4.47
CA LEU A 128 6.57 7.47 -5.46
C LEU A 128 5.90 7.52 -6.84
N GLY A 129 4.60 7.23 -6.91
CA GLY A 129 3.87 7.15 -8.18
C GLY A 129 3.78 8.48 -8.94
N PHE A 130 3.68 9.60 -8.23
CA PHE A 130 3.55 10.93 -8.80
C PHE A 130 4.81 11.79 -8.68
N ARG A 131 5.92 11.20 -8.22
CA ARG A 131 7.24 11.87 -8.09
C ARG A 131 7.18 13.19 -7.32
N ARG A 132 6.48 13.19 -6.19
CA ARG A 132 6.33 14.37 -5.33
C ARG A 132 6.99 14.17 -3.97
N PRO A 133 7.20 15.25 -3.21
CA PRO A 133 7.63 15.13 -1.83
C PRO A 133 6.66 14.43 -0.90
N LEU A 134 7.21 13.60 0.01
CA LEU A 134 6.53 13.12 1.20
C LEU A 134 5.95 14.29 1.99
N ARG A 135 4.70 14.14 2.45
CA ARG A 135 4.06 15.05 3.39
C ARG A 135 4.35 14.64 4.83
N ILE A 136 4.41 13.33 5.09
CA ILE A 136 4.74 12.78 6.41
C ILE A 136 6.23 12.46 6.44
N PRO A 137 7.02 13.08 7.34
CA PRO A 137 8.45 12.83 7.44
C PRO A 137 8.78 11.36 7.66
N ASN A 138 9.93 10.93 7.15
CA ASN A 138 10.49 9.62 7.43
C ASN A 138 11.51 9.76 8.58
N SER A 139 11.13 9.40 9.80
CA SER A 139 11.95 9.59 11.00
C SER A 139 12.08 8.32 11.83
N ASP A 140 13.18 8.17 12.55
CA ASP A 140 13.40 7.03 13.47
C ASP A 140 12.32 6.95 14.55
N VAL A 141 11.80 8.11 14.98
CA VAL A 141 10.67 8.21 15.92
C VAL A 141 9.44 7.49 15.38
N THR A 142 9.20 7.56 14.07
CA THR A 142 8.10 6.87 13.43
C THR A 142 8.24 5.36 13.51
N MET A 143 9.44 4.82 13.30
CA MET A 143 9.66 3.37 13.38
C MET A 143 9.61 2.85 14.81
N SER A 144 10.14 3.62 15.77
CA SER A 144 10.02 3.28 17.19
C SER A 144 8.55 3.18 17.66
N LEU A 145 7.65 4.02 17.11
CA LEU A 145 6.22 3.91 17.37
C LEU A 145 5.66 2.56 16.90
N LEU A 146 6.05 2.07 15.72
CA LEU A 146 5.63 0.78 15.20
C LEU A 146 6.09 -0.36 16.11
N GLU A 147 7.38 -0.36 16.49
CA GLU A 147 7.97 -1.38 17.36
C GLU A 147 7.33 -1.41 18.75
N SER A 148 6.93 -0.24 19.27
CA SER A 148 6.28 -0.15 20.58
C SER A 148 4.84 -0.66 20.59
N THR A 149 4.22 -0.84 19.42
CA THR A 149 2.79 -1.12 19.28
C THR A 149 2.46 -2.50 19.84
N LYS A 150 1.67 -2.52 20.93
CA LYS A 150 1.15 -3.76 21.50
C LYS A 150 -0.20 -4.07 20.88
N TYR A 151 -0.30 -5.25 20.28
CA TYR A 151 -1.56 -5.73 19.72
C TYR A 151 -2.52 -6.13 20.84
N TYR A 152 -3.76 -5.67 20.72
CA TYR A 152 -4.87 -6.20 21.49
C TYR A 152 -5.89 -6.73 20.51
N SER A 153 -6.20 -8.02 20.65
CA SER A 153 -7.28 -8.72 19.94
C SER A 153 -8.58 -7.91 19.99
N SER A 154 -9.32 -7.94 18.89
CA SER A 154 -10.60 -7.25 18.76
C SER A 154 -11.62 -7.66 19.81
N GLU A 155 -12.54 -6.76 20.12
CA GLU A 155 -13.84 -7.11 20.68
C GLU A 155 -14.57 -8.07 19.71
N LEU A 156 -15.47 -8.91 20.24
CA LEU A 156 -16.26 -9.81 19.42
C LEU A 156 -17.23 -9.01 18.54
N TYR A 157 -17.22 -9.29 17.24
CA TYR A 157 -18.21 -8.73 16.32
C TYR A 157 -19.60 -9.30 16.63
N HIS A 158 -20.63 -8.45 16.50
CA HIS A 158 -22.01 -8.87 16.68
C HIS A 158 -22.38 -9.96 15.65
N GLU A 159 -23.13 -10.97 16.07
CA GLU A 159 -23.48 -12.15 15.25
C GLU A 159 -24.14 -11.76 13.91
N LEU A 160 -25.04 -10.77 13.92
CA LEU A 160 -25.65 -10.22 12.70
C LEU A 160 -24.63 -9.70 11.68
N VAL A 161 -23.52 -9.10 12.11
CA VAL A 161 -22.47 -8.62 11.20
C VAL A 161 -21.79 -9.81 10.52
N LEU A 162 -21.48 -10.86 11.29
CA LEU A 162 -20.90 -12.09 10.76
C LEU A 162 -21.85 -12.76 9.76
N LEU A 163 -23.14 -12.82 10.08
CA LEU A 163 -24.16 -13.37 9.19
C LEU A 163 -24.28 -12.58 7.89
N MET A 164 -24.31 -11.24 7.95
CA MET A 164 -24.40 -10.39 6.76
C MET A 164 -23.17 -10.50 5.86
N LEU A 165 -21.98 -10.71 6.44
CA LEU A 165 -20.75 -10.89 5.68
C LEU A 165 -20.62 -12.29 5.05
N GLY A 166 -21.45 -13.27 5.47
CA GLY A 166 -21.41 -14.63 4.94
C GLY A 166 -20.00 -15.22 5.04
N GLU A 167 -19.47 -15.74 3.94
CA GLU A 167 -18.11 -16.30 3.88
C GLU A 167 -17.01 -15.26 4.19
N ALA A 168 -17.24 -13.98 3.91
CA ALA A 168 -16.27 -12.92 4.21
C ALA A 168 -16.07 -12.72 5.72
N SER A 169 -17.01 -13.18 6.56
CA SER A 169 -16.85 -13.17 8.02
C SER A 169 -15.65 -13.99 8.50
N ALA A 170 -15.13 -14.91 7.68
CA ALA A 170 -13.90 -15.63 7.97
C ALA A 170 -12.71 -14.69 8.20
N MET A 171 -12.66 -13.53 7.55
CA MET A 171 -11.63 -12.51 7.77
C MET A 171 -11.68 -11.87 9.16
N LEU A 172 -12.83 -11.95 9.83
CA LEU A 172 -13.02 -11.40 11.17
C LEU A 172 -12.69 -12.38 12.30
N LYS A 173 -12.25 -13.62 11.99
CA LYS A 173 -11.71 -14.53 12.99
C LYS A 173 -10.37 -14.03 13.51
N TRP A 174 -10.06 -14.29 14.78
CA TRP A 174 -8.86 -13.77 15.43
C TRP A 174 -7.58 -14.16 14.68
N GLU A 175 -7.49 -15.38 14.14
CA GLU A 175 -6.32 -15.84 13.38
C GLU A 175 -6.10 -15.02 12.10
N ASN A 176 -7.19 -14.71 11.38
CA ASN A 176 -7.11 -13.94 10.15
C ASN A 176 -6.90 -12.45 10.42
N GLN A 177 -7.45 -11.92 11.50
CA GLN A 177 -7.16 -10.55 11.93
C GLN A 177 -5.70 -10.37 12.33
N GLU A 178 -5.12 -11.34 13.04
CA GLU A 178 -3.70 -11.35 13.40
C GLU A 178 -2.84 -11.37 12.13
N ARG A 179 -3.17 -12.24 11.16
CA ARG A 179 -2.52 -12.25 9.84
C ARG A 179 -2.65 -10.91 9.12
N MET A 180 -3.85 -10.35 9.01
CA MET A 180 -4.06 -9.04 8.36
C MET A 180 -3.27 -7.92 9.05
N MET A 181 -3.11 -8.01 10.37
CA MET A 181 -2.29 -7.06 11.12
C MET A 181 -0.80 -7.22 10.82
N LEU A 182 -0.30 -8.46 10.80
CA LEU A 182 1.07 -8.74 10.36
C LEU A 182 1.30 -8.19 8.95
N LEU A 183 0.36 -8.41 8.01
CA LEU A 183 0.44 -7.85 6.67
C LEU A 183 0.61 -6.33 6.70
N PHE A 184 -0.22 -5.66 7.50
CA PHE A 184 -0.23 -4.21 7.58
C PHE A 184 1.07 -3.66 8.19
N ILE A 185 1.64 -4.34 9.21
CA ILE A 185 2.97 -4.00 9.74
C ILE A 185 4.03 -4.11 8.64
N GLN A 186 4.02 -5.20 7.87
CA GLN A 186 4.98 -5.37 6.78
C GLN A 186 4.78 -4.32 5.69
N GLU A 187 3.54 -3.97 5.38
CA GLU A 187 3.22 -2.88 4.44
C GLU A 187 3.77 -1.54 4.93
N ILE A 188 3.70 -1.26 6.24
CA ILE A 188 4.30 -0.06 6.84
C ILE A 188 5.83 -0.07 6.69
N LYS A 189 6.50 -1.19 6.98
CA LYS A 189 7.97 -1.31 6.81
C LYS A 189 8.38 -1.11 5.34
N LEU A 190 7.63 -1.70 4.41
CA LEU A 190 7.86 -1.49 2.97
C LEU A 190 7.62 -0.03 2.57
N ALA A 191 6.56 0.60 3.08
CA ALA A 191 6.30 2.01 2.85
C ALA A 191 7.42 2.89 3.42
N HIS A 192 7.97 2.56 4.59
CA HIS A 192 9.13 3.26 5.15
C HIS A 192 10.32 3.23 4.19
N CYS A 193 10.62 2.07 3.60
CA CYS A 193 11.66 1.93 2.59
C CYS A 193 11.39 2.80 1.35
N VAL A 194 10.14 2.87 0.88
CA VAL A 194 9.73 3.81 -0.18
C VAL A 194 9.99 5.25 0.21
N GLY A 195 9.69 5.62 1.45
CA GLY A 195 9.97 6.97 1.96
C GLY A 195 11.44 7.34 1.80
N VAL A 196 12.35 6.46 2.21
CA VAL A 196 13.80 6.69 2.07
C VAL A 196 14.20 6.83 0.60
N ILE A 197 13.61 6.02 -0.30
CA ILE A 197 13.88 6.12 -1.73
C ILE A 197 13.40 7.46 -2.30
N VAL A 198 12.15 7.86 -1.99
CA VAL A 198 11.56 9.11 -2.49
C VAL A 198 12.37 10.33 -2.05
N ASP A 199 12.82 10.38 -0.79
CA ASP A 199 13.63 11.48 -0.29
C ASP A 199 15.00 11.58 -0.98
N ARG A 200 15.55 10.47 -1.47
CA ARG A 200 16.79 10.47 -2.28
C ARG A 200 16.58 10.94 -3.71
N ILE A 201 15.49 10.50 -4.36
CA ILE A 201 15.19 10.90 -5.75
C ILE A 201 15.05 12.43 -5.89
N LYS A 202 14.59 13.12 -4.83
CA LYS A 202 14.54 14.60 -4.80
C LYS A 202 15.90 15.29 -4.92
N GLY A 203 17.00 14.58 -4.64
CA GLY A 203 18.36 15.11 -4.71
C GLY A 203 18.85 15.42 -6.12
N GLY A 204 18.14 15.00 -7.17
CA GLY A 204 18.48 15.33 -8.57
C GLY A 204 19.61 14.50 -9.17
N ASP A 205 20.33 13.70 -8.39
CA ASP A 205 21.31 12.76 -8.92
C ASP A 205 20.64 11.44 -9.33
N GLU A 206 20.95 10.98 -10.55
CA GLU A 206 20.97 9.54 -10.86
C GLU A 206 21.63 8.83 -9.68
N LEU A 207 21.03 7.74 -9.17
CA LEU A 207 21.50 6.93 -8.02
C LEU A 207 23.03 6.97 -7.86
N ASP A 208 23.54 7.97 -7.15
CA ASP A 208 24.98 8.27 -7.15
C ASP A 208 25.70 7.20 -6.31
N HIS A 209 26.96 6.92 -6.65
CA HIS A 209 27.76 5.89 -5.99
C HIS A 209 27.89 6.11 -4.46
N THR A 210 27.66 7.35 -3.99
CA THR A 210 27.62 7.73 -2.58
C THR A 210 26.40 7.18 -1.81
N ALA A 211 25.30 6.85 -2.49
CA ALA A 211 24.08 6.30 -1.89
C ALA A 211 24.10 4.77 -1.69
N MET A 212 25.07 4.07 -2.28
CA MET A 212 25.16 2.60 -2.30
C MET A 212 25.19 1.95 -0.90
N PRO A 213 25.93 2.45 0.12
CA PRO A 213 25.97 1.82 1.45
C PRO A 213 24.62 1.86 2.17
N GLU A 214 23.88 2.96 2.05
CA GLU A 214 22.57 3.10 2.69
C GLU A 214 21.48 2.38 1.89
N MET A 215 21.61 2.32 0.55
CA MET A 215 20.81 1.43 -0.30
C MET A 215 20.97 -0.03 0.11
N ARG A 216 22.19 -0.50 0.43
CA ARG A 216 22.39 -1.87 0.92
C ARG A 216 21.60 -2.15 2.20
N GLY A 217 21.55 -1.19 3.13
CA GLY A 217 20.73 -1.28 4.35
C GLY A 217 19.24 -1.45 4.04
N LEU A 218 18.70 -0.62 3.14
CA LEU A 218 17.31 -0.72 2.67
C LEU A 218 17.02 -2.05 1.99
N THR A 219 17.95 -2.50 1.13
CA THR A 219 17.82 -3.74 0.37
C THR A 219 17.77 -4.94 1.32
N SER A 220 18.57 -4.92 2.40
CA SER A 220 18.52 -5.93 3.46
C SER A 220 17.21 -5.91 4.23
N GLN A 221 16.71 -4.73 4.63
CA GLN A 221 15.45 -4.61 5.37
C GLN A 221 14.24 -5.09 4.56
N VAL A 222 14.21 -4.77 3.27
CA VAL A 222 13.11 -5.25 2.42
C VAL A 222 13.22 -6.76 2.18
N ASN A 223 14.43 -7.30 1.99
CA ASN A 223 14.60 -8.74 1.87
C ASN A 223 14.09 -9.48 3.13
N GLU A 224 14.43 -8.99 4.33
CA GLU A 224 13.91 -9.52 5.59
C GLU A 224 12.37 -9.46 5.63
N THR A 225 11.80 -8.32 5.25
CA THR A 225 10.32 -8.15 5.17
C THR A 225 9.67 -9.11 4.18
N LEU A 226 10.26 -9.31 2.99
CA LEU A 226 9.76 -10.24 1.98
C LEU A 226 9.88 -11.69 2.45
N SER A 227 10.97 -12.04 3.14
CA SER A 227 11.18 -13.38 3.72
C SER A 227 10.15 -13.68 4.82
N GLU A 228 9.90 -12.73 5.74
CA GLU A 228 8.86 -12.86 6.77
C GLU A 228 7.47 -13.06 6.16
N LEU A 229 7.15 -12.34 5.08
CA LEU A 229 5.88 -12.49 4.35
C LEU A 229 5.80 -13.80 3.59
N HIS A 230 6.91 -14.28 3.04
CA HIS A 230 6.99 -15.59 2.38
C HIS A 230 6.66 -16.70 3.37
N ASP A 231 7.31 -16.69 4.54
CA ASP A 231 7.12 -17.72 5.58
C ASP A 231 5.68 -17.76 6.10
N CYS A 232 4.99 -16.61 6.06
CA CYS A 232 3.58 -16.50 6.40
C CYS A 232 2.61 -16.79 5.23
N SER A 233 3.11 -17.08 4.03
CA SER A 233 2.34 -17.27 2.78
C SER A 233 1.50 -16.05 2.37
N MET A 234 2.02 -14.83 2.61
CA MET A 234 1.29 -13.58 2.48
C MET A 234 1.79 -12.65 1.37
N LEU A 235 2.84 -13.04 0.64
CA LEU A 235 3.39 -12.24 -0.46
C LEU A 235 2.36 -11.83 -1.52
N HIS A 236 1.40 -12.70 -1.82
CA HIS A 236 0.35 -12.44 -2.81
C HIS A 236 -0.63 -11.31 -2.41
N LEU A 237 -0.63 -10.92 -1.12
CA LEU A 237 -1.50 -9.88 -0.57
C LEU A 237 -0.86 -8.48 -0.60
N LEU A 238 0.41 -8.37 -1.02
CA LEU A 238 1.06 -7.06 -1.10
C LEU A 238 0.36 -6.13 -2.10
N PRO A 239 0.33 -4.81 -1.83
CA PRO A 239 -0.24 -3.84 -2.75
C PRO A 239 0.58 -3.74 -4.04
N GLY A 240 -0.03 -3.28 -5.13
CA GLY A 240 0.67 -3.12 -6.43
C GLY A 240 1.89 -2.20 -6.38
N SER A 241 1.97 -1.30 -5.40
CA SER A 241 3.17 -0.50 -5.13
C SER A 241 4.38 -1.36 -4.78
N ALA A 242 4.19 -2.52 -4.15
CA ALA A 242 5.27 -3.44 -3.81
C ALA A 242 6.06 -3.90 -5.03
N VAL A 243 5.41 -4.05 -6.20
CA VAL A 243 6.10 -4.38 -7.46
C VAL A 243 7.16 -3.34 -7.79
N THR A 244 6.85 -2.06 -7.63
CA THR A 244 7.80 -0.96 -7.87
C THR A 244 8.94 -0.98 -6.86
N ILE A 245 8.65 -1.26 -5.57
CA ILE A 245 9.66 -1.37 -4.51
C ILE A 245 10.65 -2.50 -4.84
N ILE A 246 10.13 -3.68 -5.16
CA ILE A 246 10.91 -4.86 -5.54
C ILE A 246 11.77 -4.53 -6.77
N GLY A 247 11.22 -3.83 -7.76
CA GLY A 247 11.98 -3.37 -8.93
C GLY A 247 13.15 -2.45 -8.57
N ILE A 248 12.98 -1.53 -7.63
CA ILE A 248 14.06 -0.62 -7.19
C ILE A 248 15.14 -1.37 -6.43
N ILE A 249 14.77 -2.30 -5.54
CA ILE A 249 15.69 -3.16 -4.77
C ILE A 249 16.53 -4.03 -5.69
N LEU A 250 15.88 -4.58 -6.72
CA LEU A 250 16.54 -5.37 -7.74
C LEU A 250 17.64 -4.54 -8.40
N GLU A 251 17.30 -3.35 -8.92
CA GLU A 251 18.26 -2.44 -9.57
C GLU A 251 19.39 -2.04 -8.62
N ALA A 252 19.07 -1.73 -7.36
CA ALA A 252 20.04 -1.40 -6.31
C ALA A 252 21.03 -2.55 -6.03
N SER A 253 20.58 -3.80 -6.17
CA SER A 253 21.38 -4.99 -5.92
C SER A 253 22.28 -5.38 -7.10
N LEU A 254 21.99 -4.92 -8.32
CA LEU A 254 22.70 -5.36 -9.53
C LEU A 254 24.21 -5.01 -9.52
N PRO A 255 24.65 -3.81 -9.11
CA PRO A 255 26.08 -3.49 -9.06
C PRO A 255 26.85 -4.38 -8.08
N ASP A 256 26.21 -4.73 -6.95
CA ASP A 256 26.82 -5.49 -5.87
C ASP A 256 27.13 -6.95 -6.23
N LEU A 257 26.48 -7.48 -7.28
CA LEU A 257 26.77 -8.81 -7.83
C LEU A 257 28.17 -8.93 -8.43
N LYS A 258 28.79 -7.81 -8.84
CA LYS A 258 30.12 -7.78 -9.49
C LYS A 258 31.24 -7.41 -8.53
N VAL A 259 30.93 -7.06 -7.28
CA VAL A 259 31.91 -6.61 -6.28
C VAL A 259 32.81 -7.77 -5.85
N SER A 260 34.09 -7.50 -5.55
CA SER A 260 35.05 -8.55 -5.14
C SER A 260 34.72 -9.17 -3.78
N ASP A 261 34.09 -8.42 -2.89
CA ASP A 261 33.66 -8.86 -1.56
C ASP A 261 32.60 -9.97 -1.67
N LYS A 262 32.91 -11.13 -1.08
CA LYS A 262 32.05 -12.31 -1.11
C LYS A 262 30.74 -12.11 -0.35
N ILE A 263 30.77 -11.39 0.78
CA ILE A 263 29.59 -11.17 1.63
C ILE A 263 28.61 -10.27 0.88
N VAL A 264 29.10 -9.19 0.29
CA VAL A 264 28.27 -8.25 -0.50
C VAL A 264 27.62 -8.95 -1.68
N ARG A 265 28.38 -9.76 -2.45
CA ARG A 265 27.79 -10.56 -3.55
C ARG A 265 26.75 -11.56 -3.08
N GLN A 266 26.99 -12.25 -1.96
CA GLN A 266 26.05 -13.24 -1.43
C GLN A 266 24.74 -12.57 -1.01
N GLN A 267 24.81 -11.39 -0.38
CA GLN A 267 23.65 -10.61 -0.02
C GLN A 267 22.87 -10.15 -1.25
N ALA A 268 23.56 -9.59 -2.27
CA ALA A 268 22.93 -9.19 -3.51
C ALA A 268 22.22 -10.37 -4.20
N MET A 269 22.84 -11.55 -4.22
CA MET A 269 22.22 -12.77 -4.75
C MET A 269 20.96 -13.18 -3.97
N SER A 270 21.01 -13.11 -2.64
CA SER A 270 19.84 -13.36 -1.78
C SER A 270 18.68 -12.41 -2.12
N ASN A 271 18.99 -11.11 -2.29
CA ASN A 271 17.99 -10.11 -2.65
C ASN A 271 17.37 -10.39 -4.03
N LEU A 272 18.15 -10.84 -5.02
CA LEU A 272 17.63 -11.23 -6.33
C LEU A 272 16.61 -12.38 -6.22
N TYR A 273 16.92 -13.42 -5.44
CA TYR A 273 16.00 -14.55 -5.25
C TYR A 273 14.70 -14.12 -4.58
N ALA A 274 14.79 -13.34 -3.48
CA ALA A 274 13.60 -12.83 -2.80
C ALA A 274 12.75 -11.93 -3.71
N CYS A 275 13.38 -11.11 -4.56
CA CYS A 275 12.68 -10.29 -5.54
C CYS A 275 11.96 -11.14 -6.61
N GLU A 276 12.61 -12.20 -7.12
CA GLU A 276 12.04 -13.11 -8.11
C GLU A 276 10.81 -13.84 -7.54
N GLU A 277 10.94 -14.37 -6.33
CA GLU A 277 9.88 -15.09 -5.63
C GLU A 277 8.69 -14.18 -5.32
N ALA A 278 8.93 -13.01 -4.72
CA ALA A 278 7.90 -12.04 -4.42
C ALA A 278 7.18 -11.56 -5.70
N ALA A 279 7.92 -11.28 -6.78
CA ALA A 279 7.33 -10.91 -8.06
C ALA A 279 6.52 -12.04 -8.68
N GLY A 280 6.96 -13.30 -8.55
CA GLY A 280 6.22 -14.48 -8.99
C GLY A 280 4.86 -14.61 -8.31
N HIS A 281 4.80 -14.41 -6.98
CA HIS A 281 3.55 -14.39 -6.24
C HIS A 281 2.64 -13.22 -6.65
N LEU A 282 3.21 -12.06 -6.94
CA LEU A 282 2.47 -10.86 -7.31
C LEU A 282 1.97 -10.88 -8.76
N LEU A 283 2.57 -11.68 -9.65
CA LEU A 283 2.24 -11.72 -11.08
C LEU A 283 0.77 -12.05 -11.36
N GLN A 284 0.15 -12.89 -10.51
CA GLN A 284 -1.27 -13.24 -10.66
C GLN A 284 -2.20 -12.03 -10.47
N THR A 285 -1.80 -11.10 -9.60
CA THR A 285 -2.59 -9.93 -9.24
C THR A 285 -2.17 -8.69 -10.04
N TYR A 286 -0.87 -8.56 -10.33
CA TYR A 286 -0.26 -7.38 -10.96
C TYR A 286 0.63 -7.82 -12.13
N PRO A 287 0.13 -7.75 -13.37
CA PRO A 287 0.91 -8.10 -14.57
C PRO A 287 2.24 -7.33 -14.69
N ALA A 288 2.32 -6.13 -14.11
CA ALA A 288 3.56 -5.34 -14.06
C ALA A 288 4.72 -6.05 -13.35
N ALA A 289 4.46 -7.07 -12.51
CA ALA A 289 5.49 -7.87 -11.87
C ALA A 289 6.36 -8.65 -12.87
N GLU A 290 5.86 -8.89 -14.09
CA GLU A 290 6.62 -9.52 -15.18
C GLU A 290 7.91 -8.75 -15.51
N ILE A 291 7.87 -7.42 -15.40
CA ILE A 291 9.05 -6.57 -15.63
C ILE A 291 10.16 -6.90 -14.63
N VAL A 292 9.81 -7.13 -13.37
CA VAL A 292 10.76 -7.48 -12.32
C VAL A 292 11.36 -8.87 -12.59
N ILE A 293 10.52 -9.85 -12.90
CA ILE A 293 10.96 -11.22 -13.21
C ILE A 293 11.92 -11.22 -14.41
N SER A 294 11.58 -10.52 -15.49
CA SER A 294 12.42 -10.41 -16.68
C SER A 294 13.79 -9.81 -16.35
N LYS A 295 13.83 -8.75 -15.53
CA LYS A 295 15.08 -8.13 -15.09
C LYS A 295 15.94 -9.09 -14.25
N VAL A 296 15.35 -9.87 -13.34
CA VAL A 296 16.10 -10.88 -12.55
C VAL A 296 16.71 -11.93 -13.47
N GLN A 297 15.94 -12.44 -14.42
CA GLN A 297 16.40 -13.46 -15.37
C GLN A 297 17.57 -12.96 -16.22
N ASN A 298 17.51 -11.71 -16.70
CA ASN A 298 18.60 -11.08 -17.44
C ASN A 298 19.86 -10.92 -16.58
N ALA A 299 19.72 -10.48 -15.32
CA ALA A 299 20.84 -10.35 -14.40
C ALA A 299 21.53 -11.70 -14.13
N ARG A 300 20.76 -12.77 -13.91
CA ARG A 300 21.27 -14.14 -13.76
C ARG A 300 21.96 -14.64 -15.04
N GLY A 301 21.38 -14.34 -16.21
CA GLY A 301 21.96 -14.67 -17.51
C GLY A 301 23.35 -14.05 -17.71
N HIS A 302 23.53 -12.78 -17.35
CA HIS A 302 24.84 -12.11 -17.40
C HIS A 302 25.86 -12.71 -16.41
N LEU A 303 25.43 -13.09 -15.21
CA LEU A 303 26.29 -13.73 -14.21
C LEU A 303 26.80 -15.10 -14.65
N LEU A 304 25.96 -15.87 -15.35
CA LEU A 304 26.28 -17.22 -15.83
C LEU A 304 26.94 -17.22 -17.21
N GLY A 305 27.15 -16.05 -17.83
CA GLY A 305 27.72 -15.93 -19.17
C GLY A 305 26.79 -16.44 -20.28
N LEU A 306 25.49 -16.52 -20.01
CA LEU A 306 24.46 -17.07 -20.92
C LEU A 306 23.81 -16.01 -21.83
N VAL A 307 24.11 -14.72 -21.60
CA VAL A 307 23.61 -13.59 -22.40
C VAL A 307 24.79 -12.79 -22.92
N THR A 308 25.04 -12.86 -24.24
CA THR A 308 25.99 -11.99 -24.94
C THR A 308 25.34 -10.65 -25.25
N THR A 309 26.02 -9.56 -24.91
CA THR A 309 25.68 -8.17 -25.24
C THR A 309 25.28 -7.96 -26.69
#